data_AF-A0A352CAC7-F1
#
_entry.id   AF-A0A352CAC7-F1
#
_cell.length_a   1.000
_cell.length_b   1.000
_cell.length_c   1.000
_cell.angle_alpha   90.00
_cell.angle_beta   90.00
_cell.angle_gamma   90.00
#
_symmetry.space_group_name_H-M   'P 1'
#
loop_
_entity.id
_entity.type
_entity.pdbx_description
1 polymer ?
#
loop_
_entity_poly.entity_id
_entity_poly.type
_entity_poly.pdbx_seq_one_letter_code
_entity_poly.pdbx_strand_id
1 'polypeptide(L)'
;MAVFRNIVLTGALTLGIATPALFAIAGLGAKYGLWDWRFGLLTLTRQVGPILAIGAIIVALAALVMALTAPRSRGLPVALLALALPAATLVRLDMVRRAARDIPPIHDIATDYATPIRFSEAMMQARGPTANPVKDAPEFNGRPLAEIVGESYPKLRPIVLDMGPEAASAAVVTAMQSLGWSPYVLDQDQIQIEASETSFWYGFVDDVAVTVAPTPDGGSILQMRSVSRVGQSDLGANAKRLEKLGEAIQNAAGATGSAP
;
A
#
# COMPACT_ATOMS: atom_id res chain seq x y z
N MET A 1 -37.30 18.64 26.85
CA MET A 1 -36.58 17.35 26.91
C MET A 1 -36.52 16.60 25.57
N ALA A 2 -37.63 16.37 24.86
CA ALA A 2 -37.60 15.61 23.59
C ALA A 2 -36.80 16.29 22.45
N VAL A 3 -36.95 17.61 22.27
CA VAL A 3 -36.20 18.39 21.26
C VAL A 3 -34.70 18.32 21.50
N PHE A 4 -34.27 18.59 22.73
CA PHE A 4 -32.86 18.51 23.13
C PHE A 4 -32.25 17.11 22.86
N ARG A 5 -32.95 16.04 23.23
CA ARG A 5 -32.52 14.67 22.93
C ARG A 5 -32.36 14.42 21.44
N ASN A 6 -33.28 14.90 20.60
CA ASN A 6 -33.18 14.74 19.16
C ASN A 6 -31.98 15.50 18.58
N ILE A 7 -31.69 16.70 19.09
CA ILE A 7 -30.49 17.46 18.72
C ILE A 7 -29.22 16.66 19.06
N VAL A 8 -29.15 16.08 20.26
CA VAL A 8 -28.01 15.26 20.70
C VAL A 8 -27.86 14.00 19.84
N LEU A 9 -28.95 13.29 19.54
CA LEU A 9 -28.94 12.09 18.69
C LEU A 9 -28.46 12.41 17.26
N THR A 10 -28.99 13.48 16.66
CA THR A 10 -28.57 13.92 15.33
C THR A 10 -27.11 14.34 15.34
N GLY A 11 -26.68 15.14 16.31
CA GLY A 11 -25.28 15.56 16.45
C GLY A 11 -24.33 14.38 16.63
N ALA A 12 -24.70 13.39 17.45
CA ALA A 12 -23.93 12.16 17.63
C ALA A 12 -23.80 11.38 16.32
N LEU A 13 -24.90 11.21 15.58
CA LEU A 13 -24.86 10.50 14.30
C LEU A 13 -24.03 11.25 13.26
N THR A 14 -24.16 12.58 13.17
CA THR A 14 -23.37 13.41 12.26
C THR A 14 -21.87 13.28 12.56
N LEU A 15 -21.46 13.38 13.83
CA LEU A 15 -20.07 13.16 14.23
C LEU A 15 -19.62 11.71 13.95
N GLY A 16 -20.49 10.74 14.21
CA GLY A 16 -20.23 9.33 13.91
C GLY A 16 -19.92 9.11 12.43
N ILE A 17 -20.72 9.67 11.51
CA ILE A 17 -20.50 9.60 10.06
C ILE A 17 -19.27 10.41 9.63
N ALA A 18 -19.03 11.57 10.25
CA ALA A 18 -17.89 12.42 9.92
C ALA A 18 -16.55 11.71 10.15
N THR A 19 -16.50 10.71 11.04
CA THR A 19 -15.26 9.98 11.34
C THR A 19 -14.72 9.16 10.16
N PRO A 20 -15.40 8.12 9.62
CA PRO A 20 -14.90 7.43 8.43
C PRO A 20 -14.83 8.36 7.20
N ALA A 21 -15.71 9.37 7.10
CA ALA A 21 -15.67 10.35 6.02
C ALA A 21 -14.37 11.16 6.03
N LEU A 22 -13.91 11.62 7.20
CA LEU A 22 -12.64 12.35 7.32
C LEU A 22 -11.45 11.52 6.84
N PHE A 23 -11.39 10.23 7.19
CA PHE A 23 -10.30 9.35 6.74
C PHE A 23 -10.32 9.14 5.22
N ALA A 24 -11.51 8.99 4.64
CA ALA A 24 -11.65 8.86 3.19
C ALA A 24 -11.25 10.16 2.47
N ILE A 25 -11.73 11.30 2.97
CA ILE A 25 -11.38 12.63 2.46
C ILE A 25 -9.87 12.85 2.57
N ALA A 26 -9.27 12.54 3.72
CA ALA A 26 -7.84 12.72 3.97
C ALA A 26 -6.97 11.99 2.94
N GLY A 27 -7.28 10.73 2.67
CA GLY A 27 -6.60 9.93 1.65
C GLY A 27 -6.86 10.45 0.24
N LEU A 28 -8.13 10.46 -0.18
CA LEU A 28 -8.48 10.80 -1.57
C LEU A 28 -8.10 12.24 -1.92
N GLY A 29 -8.18 13.16 -0.97
CA GLY A 29 -7.69 14.52 -1.15
C GLY A 29 -6.18 14.58 -1.43
N ALA A 30 -5.38 13.71 -0.80
CA ALA A 30 -3.97 13.61 -1.13
C ALA A 30 -3.75 13.01 -2.53
N LYS A 31 -4.48 11.94 -2.85
CA LYS A 31 -4.40 11.27 -4.16
C LYS A 31 -4.73 12.19 -5.33
N TYR A 32 -5.77 12.99 -5.19
CA TYR A 32 -6.25 13.90 -6.25
C TYR A 32 -5.63 15.30 -6.16
N GLY A 33 -4.62 15.50 -5.30
CA GLY A 33 -3.83 16.72 -5.25
C GLY A 33 -4.54 17.92 -4.60
N LEU A 34 -5.59 17.70 -3.79
CA LEU A 34 -6.19 18.77 -2.97
C LEU A 34 -5.22 19.24 -1.87
N TRP A 35 -4.35 18.34 -1.40
CA TRP A 35 -3.26 18.61 -0.47
C TRP A 35 -2.14 17.59 -0.64
N ASP A 36 -0.99 17.83 -0.01
CA ASP A 36 0.10 16.86 -0.02
C ASP A 36 -0.19 15.65 0.89
N TRP A 37 0.52 14.55 0.64
CA TRP A 37 0.31 13.32 1.39
C TRP A 37 0.69 13.42 2.87
N ARG A 38 1.61 14.32 3.26
CA ARG A 38 1.98 14.50 4.68
C ARG A 38 0.82 15.14 5.41
N PHE A 39 0.18 16.15 4.82
CA PHE A 39 -1.04 16.72 5.39
C PHE A 39 -2.17 15.68 5.50
N GLY A 40 -2.46 14.95 4.41
CA GLY A 40 -3.50 13.92 4.42
C GLY A 40 -3.25 12.77 5.42
N LEU A 41 -2.05 12.19 5.41
CA LEU A 41 -1.71 11.04 6.25
C LEU A 41 -1.29 11.44 7.67
N LEU A 42 -0.34 12.36 7.81
CA LEU A 42 0.25 12.69 9.11
C LEU A 42 -0.66 13.60 9.94
N THR A 43 -1.31 14.57 9.31
CA THR A 43 -2.17 15.51 10.03
C THR A 43 -3.60 14.98 10.12
N LEU A 44 -4.30 14.87 8.99
CA LEU A 44 -5.73 14.53 9.00
C LEU A 44 -5.98 13.11 9.52
N THR A 45 -5.21 12.11 9.05
CA THR A 45 -5.44 10.71 9.43
C THR A 45 -4.84 10.33 10.78
N ARG A 46 -3.57 10.69 11.04
CA ARG A 46 -2.87 10.24 12.25
C ARG A 46 -3.12 11.11 13.48
N GLN A 47 -3.40 12.41 13.32
CA GLN A 47 -3.61 13.33 14.44
C GLN A 47 -5.09 13.70 14.60
N VAL A 48 -5.72 14.29 13.58
CA VAL A 48 -7.10 14.82 13.68
C VAL A 48 -8.12 13.69 13.77
N GLY A 49 -7.98 12.64 12.95
CA GLY A 49 -8.90 11.50 12.89
C GLY A 49 -9.19 10.85 14.24
N PRO A 50 -8.18 10.43 15.01
CA PRO A 50 -8.39 9.86 16.34
C PRO A 50 -9.07 10.82 17.32
N ILE A 51 -8.70 12.11 17.31
CA ILE A 51 -9.31 13.11 18.18
C ILE A 51 -10.81 13.26 17.86
N LEU A 52 -11.14 13.37 16.58
CA LEU A 52 -12.53 13.43 16.11
C LEU A 52 -13.31 12.17 16.52
N ALA A 53 -12.71 10.98 16.34
CA ALA A 53 -13.36 9.71 16.69
C ALA A 53 -13.61 9.58 18.20
N ILE A 54 -12.65 9.97 19.05
CA ILE A 54 -12.82 9.98 20.50
C ILE A 54 -13.92 10.97 20.90
N GLY A 55 -13.90 12.19 20.35
CA GLY A 55 -14.95 13.18 20.58
C GLY A 55 -16.34 12.68 20.16
N ALA A 56 -16.43 12.04 19.00
CA ALA A 56 -17.67 11.43 18.50
C ALA A 56 -18.17 10.31 19.44
N ILE A 57 -17.29 9.47 19.97
CA ILE A 57 -17.63 8.44 20.96
C ILE A 57 -18.22 9.07 22.22
N ILE A 58 -17.61 10.13 22.76
CA ILE A 58 -18.11 10.80 23.97
C ILE A 58 -19.53 11.33 23.76
N VAL A 59 -19.78 11.99 22.62
CA VAL A 59 -21.11 12.50 22.28
C VAL A 59 -22.11 11.35 22.03
N ALA A 60 -21.67 10.27 21.39
CA ALA A 60 -22.50 9.08 21.15
C ALA A 60 -22.86 8.34 22.45
N LEU A 61 -21.96 8.28 23.43
CA LEU A 61 -22.25 7.71 24.75
C LEU A 61 -23.30 8.54 25.49
N ALA A 62 -23.22 9.88 25.45
CA ALA A 62 -24.26 10.75 25.99
C ALA A 62 -25.61 10.53 25.30
N ALA A 63 -25.61 10.41 23.96
CA ALA A 63 -26.81 10.11 23.18
C ALA A 63 -27.40 8.73 23.52
N LEU A 64 -26.56 7.73 23.77
CA LEU A 64 -26.96 6.38 24.18
C LEU A 64 -27.64 6.39 25.56
N VAL A 65 -27.05 7.08 26.54
CA VAL A 65 -27.66 7.24 27.87
C VAL A 65 -29.03 7.92 27.78
N MET A 66 -29.15 8.98 26.97
CA MET A 66 -30.43 9.66 26.75
C MET A 66 -31.47 8.79 26.02
N ALA A 67 -31.02 7.89 25.13
CA ALA A 67 -31.92 6.96 24.44
C ALA A 67 -32.44 5.85 25.36
N LEU A 68 -31.60 5.35 26.27
CA LEU A 68 -31.93 4.28 27.23
C LEU A 68 -32.84 4.75 28.37
N THR A 69 -32.68 6.01 28.80
CA THR A 69 -33.49 6.58 29.90
C THR A 69 -34.82 7.17 29.44
N ALA A 70 -35.06 7.29 28.13
CA ALA A 70 -36.28 7.85 27.57
C ALA A 70 -37.34 6.78 27.29
N PRO A 71 -38.55 6.86 27.89
CA PRO A 71 -39.62 5.90 27.63
C PRO A 71 -40.07 5.95 26.16
N ARG A 72 -40.20 4.78 25.52
CA ARG A 72 -40.63 4.60 24.12
C ARG A 72 -39.77 5.37 23.09
N SER A 73 -38.49 5.62 23.39
CA SER A 73 -37.60 6.31 22.44
C SER A 73 -37.24 5.41 21.26
N ARG A 74 -37.38 5.92 20.03
CA ARG A 74 -36.84 5.28 18.81
C ARG A 74 -35.37 5.65 18.55
N GLY A 75 -34.71 6.25 19.54
CA GLY A 75 -33.34 6.79 19.41
C GLY A 75 -32.23 5.76 19.64
N LEU A 76 -32.55 4.60 20.21
CA LEU A 76 -31.54 3.59 20.55
C LEU A 76 -30.76 3.09 19.32
N PRO A 77 -31.37 2.71 18.18
CA PRO A 77 -30.61 2.32 16.99
C PRO A 77 -29.71 3.42 16.46
N VAL A 78 -30.16 4.68 16.51
CA VAL A 78 -29.39 5.85 16.08
C VAL A 78 -28.17 6.07 16.98
N ALA A 79 -28.35 5.99 18.31
CA ALA A 79 -27.25 6.13 19.26
C ALA A 79 -26.22 4.98 19.14
N LEU A 80 -26.68 3.75 18.93
CA LEU A 80 -25.80 2.60 18.70
C LEU A 80 -24.99 2.76 17.42
N LEU A 81 -25.61 3.20 16.32
CA LEU A 81 -24.91 3.46 15.06
C LEU A 81 -23.90 4.62 15.21
N ALA A 82 -24.30 5.71 15.88
CA ALA A 82 -23.44 6.85 16.17
C ALA A 82 -22.19 6.45 17.00
N LEU A 83 -22.30 5.44 17.85
CA LEU A 83 -21.19 4.89 18.62
C LEU A 83 -20.36 3.89 17.79
N ALA A 84 -21.01 3.04 17.01
CA ALA A 84 -20.35 1.97 16.26
C ALA A 84 -19.38 2.49 15.18
N LEU A 85 -19.75 3.56 14.46
CA LEU A 85 -18.92 4.13 13.39
C LEU A 85 -17.54 4.63 13.86
N PRO A 86 -17.44 5.52 14.88
CA PRO A 86 -16.14 5.97 15.37
C PRO A 86 -15.38 4.87 16.11
N ALA A 87 -16.07 3.96 16.81
CA ALA A 87 -15.43 2.82 17.44
C ALA A 87 -14.78 1.88 16.41
N ALA A 88 -15.51 1.54 15.34
CA ALA A 88 -14.97 0.74 14.23
C ALA A 88 -13.78 1.42 13.55
N THR A 89 -13.83 2.75 13.37
CA THR A 89 -12.71 3.55 12.85
C THR A 89 -11.47 3.41 13.74
N LEU A 90 -11.60 3.55 15.07
CA LEU A 90 -10.47 3.39 15.99
C LEU A 90 -9.94 1.96 16.03
N VAL A 91 -10.82 0.96 16.03
CA VAL A 91 -10.42 -0.46 15.96
C VAL A 91 -9.64 -0.71 14.68
N ARG A 92 -10.11 -0.23 13.53
CA ARG A 92 -9.42 -0.36 12.25
C ARG A 92 -8.05 0.30 12.27
N LEU A 93 -7.94 1.49 12.84
CA LEU A 93 -6.67 2.23 12.96
C LEU A 93 -5.69 1.50 13.88
N ASP A 94 -6.17 0.96 15.01
CA ASP A 94 -5.36 0.14 15.90
C ASP A 94 -4.87 -1.11 15.16
N MET A 95 -5.74 -1.83 14.44
CA MET A 95 -5.33 -2.99 13.63
C MET A 95 -4.22 -2.67 12.64
N VAL A 96 -4.28 -1.53 11.92
CA VAL A 96 -3.18 -1.08 11.04
C VAL A 96 -1.91 -0.85 11.85
N ARG A 97 -2.01 -0.14 12.98
CA ARG A 97 -0.86 0.16 13.84
C ARG A 97 -0.22 -1.10 14.41
N ARG A 98 -1.02 -2.11 14.77
CA ARG A 98 -0.51 -3.39 15.26
C ARG A 98 0.22 -4.15 14.16
N ALA A 99 -0.40 -4.29 12.99
CA ALA A 99 0.23 -4.94 11.84
C ALA A 99 1.54 -4.26 11.44
N ALA A 100 1.60 -2.92 11.52
CA ALA A 100 2.80 -2.16 11.19
C ALA A 100 4.00 -2.37 12.14
N ARG A 101 3.78 -2.85 13.38
CA ARG A 101 4.88 -3.05 14.36
C ARG A 101 5.78 -4.21 14.00
N ASP A 102 5.23 -5.23 13.35
CA ASP A 102 5.93 -6.47 13.02
C ASP A 102 6.58 -6.40 11.62
N ILE A 103 6.40 -5.26 10.93
CA ILE A 103 6.90 -5.05 9.57
C ILE A 103 8.15 -4.14 9.65
N PRO A 104 9.28 -4.52 9.03
CA PRO A 104 10.44 -3.67 8.99
C PRO A 104 10.11 -2.34 8.28
N PRO A 105 10.47 -1.19 8.84
CA PRO A 105 10.13 0.12 8.27
C PRO A 105 11.08 0.49 7.12
N ILE A 106 11.02 -0.30 6.05
CA ILE A 106 11.82 -0.17 4.83
C ILE A 106 10.90 0.11 3.64
N HIS A 107 11.47 0.58 2.54
CA HIS A 107 10.72 0.99 1.35
C HIS A 107 11.43 0.61 0.04
N ASP A 108 12.41 -0.29 0.10
CA ASP A 108 13.23 -0.72 -1.02
C ASP A 108 13.47 -2.23 -0.87
N ILE A 109 12.82 -3.00 -1.72
CA ILE A 109 12.82 -4.47 -1.64
C ILE A 109 13.28 -5.02 -2.97
N ALA A 110 14.29 -5.88 -2.94
CA ALA A 110 14.79 -6.63 -4.09
C ALA A 110 14.83 -8.12 -3.80
N THR A 111 14.67 -8.93 -4.85
CA THR A 111 14.81 -10.39 -4.78
C THR A 111 16.27 -10.85 -4.68
N ASP A 112 17.20 -10.03 -5.18
CA ASP A 112 18.64 -10.20 -5.05
C ASP A 112 19.29 -8.83 -4.88
N TYR A 113 20.20 -8.71 -3.91
CA TYR A 113 20.97 -7.51 -3.62
C TYR A 113 22.44 -7.65 -4.02
N ALA A 114 22.90 -8.85 -4.38
CA ALA A 114 24.25 -9.06 -4.87
C ALA A 114 24.44 -8.48 -6.28
N THR A 115 23.35 -8.43 -7.06
CA THR A 115 23.31 -7.83 -8.40
C THR A 115 22.25 -6.72 -8.41
N PRO A 116 22.60 -5.47 -8.02
CA PRO A 116 21.61 -4.41 -7.86
C PRO A 116 20.93 -4.03 -9.18
N ILE A 117 19.59 -4.06 -9.20
CA ILE A 117 18.80 -3.54 -10.31
C ILE A 117 18.80 -2.01 -10.23
N ARG A 118 19.35 -1.35 -11.26
CA ARG A 118 19.34 0.11 -11.40
C ARG A 118 18.16 0.52 -12.26
N PHE A 119 17.35 1.46 -11.78
CA PHE A 119 16.27 2.00 -12.59
C PHE A 119 16.79 2.81 -13.78
N SER A 120 16.04 2.85 -14.86
CA SER A 120 16.36 3.67 -16.03
C SER A 120 16.44 5.16 -15.72
N GLU A 121 17.14 5.91 -16.57
CA GLU A 121 17.18 7.36 -16.47
C GLU A 121 15.77 7.97 -16.53
N ALA A 122 14.90 7.45 -17.40
CA ALA A 122 13.52 7.89 -17.51
C ALA A 122 12.74 7.70 -16.19
N MET A 123 12.90 6.54 -15.53
CA MET A 123 12.30 6.30 -14.22
C MET A 123 12.84 7.26 -13.16
N MET A 124 14.17 7.43 -13.12
CA MET A 124 14.84 8.30 -12.15
C MET A 124 14.42 9.77 -12.31
N GLN A 125 14.25 10.25 -13.54
CA GLN A 125 13.69 11.57 -13.83
C GLN A 125 12.22 11.66 -13.38
N ALA A 126 11.40 10.65 -13.66
CA ALA A 126 9.98 10.62 -13.29
C ALA A 126 9.74 10.60 -11.77
N ARG A 127 10.70 10.11 -10.96
CA ARG A 127 10.61 10.08 -9.49
C ARG A 127 10.56 11.48 -8.87
N GLY A 128 11.21 12.46 -9.48
CA GLY A 128 11.27 13.83 -8.99
C GLY A 128 12.20 14.03 -7.78
N PRO A 129 12.50 15.28 -7.41
CA PRO A 129 13.60 15.62 -6.50
C PRO A 129 13.33 15.31 -5.02
N THR A 130 12.09 15.03 -4.65
CA THR A 130 11.69 14.74 -3.26
C THR A 130 11.47 13.26 -3.00
N ALA A 131 11.72 12.42 -4.01
CA ALA A 131 11.58 10.98 -3.87
C ALA A 131 12.67 10.39 -2.97
N ASN A 132 12.34 9.27 -2.33
CA ASN A 132 13.32 8.47 -1.61
C ASN A 132 14.47 8.10 -2.56
N PRO A 133 15.71 8.14 -2.06
CA PRO A 133 16.87 7.79 -2.86
C PRO A 133 16.84 6.30 -3.23
N VAL A 134 17.33 6.00 -4.43
CA VAL A 134 17.62 4.63 -4.87
C VAL A 134 19.13 4.43 -4.75
N LYS A 135 19.56 3.49 -3.92
CA LYS A 135 20.98 3.18 -3.69
C LYS A 135 21.29 1.78 -4.21
N ASP A 136 22.50 1.54 -4.69
CA ASP A 136 22.94 0.20 -5.09
C ASP A 136 23.08 -0.73 -3.87
N ALA A 137 23.57 -0.20 -2.75
CA ALA A 137 23.66 -0.89 -1.47
C ALA A 137 22.80 -0.15 -0.42
N PRO A 138 21.47 -0.35 -0.42
CA PRO A 138 20.61 0.30 0.54
C PRO A 138 20.75 -0.34 1.93
N GLU A 139 20.58 0.49 2.96
CA GLU A 139 20.67 0.10 4.37
C GLU A 139 19.56 0.78 5.19
N PHE A 140 19.22 0.18 6.32
CA PHE A 140 18.33 0.76 7.30
C PHE A 140 18.92 0.60 8.70
N ASN A 141 19.10 1.73 9.41
CA ASN A 141 19.73 1.78 10.73
C ASN A 141 21.09 1.04 10.79
N GLY A 142 21.92 1.22 9.76
CA GLY A 142 23.25 0.61 9.65
C GLY A 142 23.27 -0.88 9.33
N ARG A 143 22.10 -1.50 9.06
CA ARG A 143 22.00 -2.88 8.58
C ARG A 143 21.72 -2.89 7.08
N PRO A 144 22.43 -3.71 6.28
CA PRO A 144 22.13 -3.89 4.87
C PRO A 144 20.69 -4.37 4.66
N LEU A 145 19.98 -3.82 3.67
CA LEU A 145 18.62 -4.29 3.38
C LEU A 145 18.57 -5.77 2.96
N ALA A 146 19.66 -6.30 2.38
CA ALA A 146 19.79 -7.71 2.05
C ALA A 146 19.55 -8.63 3.28
N GLU A 147 20.08 -8.24 4.44
CA GLU A 147 19.91 -8.97 5.70
C GLU A 147 18.47 -8.86 6.21
N ILE A 148 17.95 -7.63 6.29
CA ILE A 148 16.59 -7.35 6.80
C ILE A 148 15.53 -8.05 5.93
N VAL A 149 15.65 -7.96 4.61
CA VAL A 149 14.73 -8.61 3.67
C VAL A 149 14.88 -10.12 3.70
N GLY A 150 16.11 -10.64 3.83
CA GLY A 150 16.36 -12.07 3.99
C GLY A 150 15.67 -12.68 5.21
N GLU A 151 15.66 -11.96 6.33
CA GLU A 151 14.97 -12.36 7.57
C GLU A 151 13.45 -12.19 7.49
N SER A 152 12.99 -11.05 6.96
CA SER A 152 11.58 -10.66 7.01
C SER A 152 10.74 -11.28 5.89
N TYR A 153 11.36 -11.55 4.73
CA TYR A 153 10.71 -12.02 3.51
C TYR A 153 11.51 -13.16 2.85
N PRO A 154 11.75 -14.29 3.55
CA PRO A 154 12.65 -15.35 3.08
C PRO A 154 12.20 -16.04 1.77
N LYS A 155 10.92 -15.88 1.40
CA LYS A 155 10.34 -16.41 0.16
C LYS A 155 10.59 -15.53 -1.06
N LEU A 156 10.96 -14.25 -0.88
CA LEU A 156 11.31 -13.37 -1.99
C LEU A 156 12.69 -13.75 -2.52
N ARG A 157 12.69 -14.36 -3.71
CA ARG A 157 13.87 -14.88 -4.41
C ARG A 157 13.71 -14.64 -5.92
N PRO A 158 14.81 -14.65 -6.68
CA PRO A 158 14.74 -14.63 -8.14
C PRO A 158 13.87 -15.79 -8.65
N ILE A 159 13.15 -15.54 -9.74
CA ILE A 159 12.29 -16.55 -10.38
C ILE A 159 13.09 -17.18 -11.51
N VAL A 160 13.09 -18.52 -11.59
CA VAL A 160 13.69 -19.25 -12.71
C VAL A 160 12.57 -19.80 -13.58
N LEU A 161 12.67 -19.57 -14.89
CA LEU A 161 11.72 -20.07 -15.87
C LEU A 161 12.44 -20.94 -16.90
N ASP A 162 11.83 -22.05 -17.28
CA ASP A 162 12.32 -22.96 -18.33
C ASP A 162 11.90 -22.46 -19.72
N MET A 163 12.26 -21.22 -20.02
CA MET A 163 12.05 -20.57 -21.32
C MET A 163 13.09 -19.49 -21.56
N GLY A 164 13.37 -19.22 -22.83
CA GLY A 164 14.36 -18.21 -23.22
C GLY A 164 13.95 -16.77 -22.83
N PRO A 165 14.91 -15.82 -22.79
CA PRO A 165 14.68 -14.46 -22.30
C PRO A 165 13.55 -13.70 -22.99
N GLU A 166 13.33 -13.92 -24.29
CA GLU A 166 12.27 -13.28 -25.05
C GLU A 166 10.87 -13.71 -24.56
N ALA A 167 10.64 -15.02 -24.45
CA ALA A 167 9.38 -15.57 -23.94
C ALA A 167 9.14 -15.19 -22.47
N ALA A 168 10.19 -15.24 -21.65
CA ALA A 168 10.14 -14.81 -20.25
C ALA A 168 9.77 -13.32 -20.14
N SER A 169 10.34 -12.46 -20.98
CA SER A 169 10.04 -11.02 -21.02
C SER A 169 8.58 -10.76 -21.42
N ALA A 170 8.06 -11.50 -22.40
CA ALA A 170 6.65 -11.43 -22.77
C ALA A 170 5.70 -11.85 -21.62
N ALA A 171 6.08 -12.87 -20.84
CA ALA A 171 5.34 -13.28 -19.65
C ALA A 171 5.35 -12.19 -18.56
N VAL A 172 6.47 -11.49 -18.35
CA VAL A 172 6.56 -10.36 -17.42
C VAL A 172 5.67 -9.19 -17.86
N VAL A 173 5.70 -8.83 -19.14
CA VAL A 173 4.84 -7.78 -19.70
C VAL A 173 3.36 -8.13 -19.50
N THR A 174 2.97 -9.36 -19.83
CA THR A 174 1.61 -9.88 -19.64
C THR A 174 1.20 -9.83 -18.16
N ALA A 175 2.09 -10.25 -17.26
CA ALA A 175 1.85 -10.22 -15.82
C ALA A 175 1.63 -8.80 -15.32
N MET A 176 2.49 -7.84 -15.67
CA MET A 176 2.33 -6.44 -15.29
C MET A 176 1.02 -5.83 -15.84
N GLN A 177 0.67 -6.13 -17.09
CA GLN A 177 -0.59 -5.68 -17.68
C GLN A 177 -1.82 -6.29 -16.97
N SER A 178 -1.77 -7.56 -16.58
CA SER A 178 -2.85 -8.22 -15.81
C SER A 178 -3.07 -7.60 -14.43
N LEU A 179 -2.02 -6.99 -13.87
CA LEU A 179 -2.07 -6.22 -12.62
C LEU A 179 -2.51 -4.76 -12.84
N GLY A 180 -2.82 -4.38 -14.08
CA GLY A 180 -3.25 -3.03 -14.46
C GLY A 180 -2.11 -2.01 -14.56
N TRP A 181 -0.86 -2.48 -14.68
CA TRP A 181 0.30 -1.61 -14.82
C TRP A 181 0.62 -1.37 -16.30
N SER A 182 1.34 -0.28 -16.57
CA SER A 182 1.83 0.06 -17.90
C SER A 182 3.33 -0.22 -17.97
N PRO A 183 3.74 -1.45 -18.36
CA PRO A 183 5.15 -1.79 -18.45
C PRO A 183 5.81 -1.08 -19.62
N TYR A 184 7.08 -0.73 -19.44
CA TYR A 184 7.97 -0.31 -20.53
C TYR A 184 9.21 -1.18 -20.53
N VAL A 185 9.56 -1.64 -21.72
CA VAL A 185 10.68 -2.54 -21.96
C VAL A 185 11.87 -1.71 -22.40
N LEU A 186 13.01 -1.96 -21.77
CA LEU A 186 14.29 -1.35 -22.06
C LEU A 186 15.18 -2.44 -22.65
N ASP A 187 15.61 -2.20 -23.87
CA ASP A 187 16.49 -3.08 -24.62
C ASP A 187 17.92 -2.54 -24.46
N GLN A 188 18.61 -2.99 -23.41
CA GLN A 188 20.02 -2.71 -23.13
C GLN A 188 20.84 -4.02 -23.19
N ASP A 189 21.98 -4.10 -22.50
CA ASP A 189 22.79 -5.33 -22.40
C ASP A 189 22.04 -6.50 -21.69
N GLN A 190 20.98 -6.19 -20.95
CA GLN A 190 20.00 -7.12 -20.39
C GLN A 190 18.59 -6.57 -20.61
N ILE A 191 17.60 -7.45 -20.77
CA ILE A 191 16.21 -7.03 -20.89
C ILE A 191 15.72 -6.57 -19.52
N GLN A 192 15.31 -5.30 -19.43
CA GLN A 192 14.76 -4.73 -18.21
C GLN A 192 13.36 -4.18 -18.47
N ILE A 193 12.43 -4.51 -17.59
CA ILE A 193 11.03 -4.13 -17.70
C ILE A 193 10.65 -3.37 -16.45
N GLU A 194 10.16 -2.15 -16.65
CA GLU A 194 9.85 -1.24 -15.56
C GLU A 194 8.38 -0.82 -15.59
N ALA A 195 7.84 -0.50 -14.41
CA ALA A 195 6.49 0.02 -14.26
C ALA A 195 6.39 0.82 -12.95
N SER A 196 5.30 1.57 -12.79
CA SER A 196 4.95 2.20 -11.51
C SER A 196 3.53 1.78 -11.09
N GLU A 197 3.33 1.56 -9.79
CA GLU A 197 2.01 1.37 -9.19
C GLU A 197 1.65 2.60 -8.34
N THR A 198 0.38 3.00 -8.35
CA THR A 198 -0.15 4.06 -7.49
C THR A 198 -1.15 3.51 -6.47
N SER A 199 -0.86 3.70 -5.18
CA SER A 199 -1.72 3.23 -4.09
C SER A 199 -3.10 3.87 -4.10
N PHE A 200 -4.11 3.09 -3.68
CA PHE A 200 -5.50 3.50 -3.77
C PHE A 200 -5.86 4.74 -2.95
N TRP A 201 -5.39 4.84 -1.70
CA TRP A 201 -5.84 5.87 -0.75
C TRP A 201 -5.09 7.17 -0.90
N TYR A 202 -3.76 7.15 -0.83
CA TYR A 202 -2.93 8.36 -0.75
C TYR A 202 -2.24 8.72 -2.05
N GLY A 203 -2.37 7.89 -3.09
CA GLY A 203 -1.67 8.13 -4.35
C GLY A 203 -0.16 7.99 -4.25
N PHE A 204 0.35 7.25 -3.25
CA PHE A 204 1.77 6.89 -3.20
C PHE A 204 2.15 6.11 -4.44
N VAL A 205 3.26 6.51 -5.06
CA VAL A 205 3.81 5.85 -6.24
C VAL A 205 5.00 5.00 -5.81
N ASP A 206 5.01 3.76 -6.25
CA ASP A 206 6.09 2.81 -6.08
C ASP A 206 6.57 2.35 -7.46
N ASP A 207 7.88 2.32 -7.66
CA ASP A 207 8.48 1.90 -8.92
C ASP A 207 8.90 0.43 -8.84
N VAL A 208 8.75 -0.30 -9.93
CA VAL A 208 9.07 -1.72 -10.06
C VAL A 208 9.97 -1.93 -11.27
N ALA A 209 10.99 -2.75 -11.11
CA ALA A 209 11.85 -3.20 -12.20
C ALA A 209 12.00 -4.71 -12.14
N VAL A 210 12.02 -5.34 -13.31
CA VAL A 210 12.33 -6.76 -13.50
C VAL A 210 13.45 -6.86 -14.54
N THR A 211 14.54 -7.54 -14.21
CA THR A 211 15.57 -7.91 -15.18
C THR A 211 15.40 -9.35 -15.59
N VAL A 212 15.65 -9.66 -16.86
CA VAL A 212 15.58 -11.01 -17.42
C VAL A 212 16.94 -11.35 -18.01
N ALA A 213 17.58 -12.38 -17.47
CA ALA A 213 18.88 -12.86 -17.91
C ALA A 213 18.82 -14.34 -18.32
N PRO A 214 19.59 -14.77 -19.34
CA PRO A 214 19.65 -16.17 -19.72
C PRO A 214 20.35 -17.00 -18.64
N THR A 215 19.93 -18.25 -18.51
CA THR A 215 20.64 -19.29 -17.76
C THR A 215 21.45 -20.18 -18.71
N PRO A 216 22.51 -20.87 -18.23
CA PRO A 216 23.30 -21.77 -19.08
C PRO A 216 22.50 -22.87 -19.78
N ASP A 217 21.39 -23.30 -19.18
CA ASP A 217 20.56 -24.40 -19.67
C ASP A 217 19.48 -23.94 -20.69
N GLY A 218 19.52 -22.68 -21.13
CA GLY A 218 18.58 -22.12 -22.11
C GLY A 218 17.29 -21.52 -21.53
N GLY A 219 17.10 -21.61 -20.21
CA GLY A 219 16.04 -20.91 -19.47
C GLY A 219 16.39 -19.46 -19.14
N SER A 220 15.61 -18.84 -18.25
CA SER A 220 15.81 -17.46 -17.79
C SER A 220 15.74 -17.32 -16.27
N ILE A 221 16.53 -16.40 -15.72
CA ILE A 221 16.45 -15.96 -14.33
C ILE A 221 15.94 -14.51 -14.29
N LEU A 222 14.92 -14.29 -13.48
CA LEU A 222 14.24 -13.01 -13.31
C LEU A 222 14.56 -12.47 -11.92
N GLN A 223 15.12 -11.28 -11.87
CA GLN A 223 15.27 -10.54 -10.62
C GLN A 223 14.30 -9.36 -10.61
N MET A 224 13.75 -9.06 -9.44
CA MET A 224 12.78 -7.99 -9.27
C MET A 224 13.19 -7.05 -8.14
N ARG A 225 12.87 -5.77 -8.29
CA ARG A 225 13.02 -4.73 -7.28
C ARG A 225 11.79 -3.82 -7.26
N SER A 226 11.33 -3.42 -6.08
CA SER A 226 10.28 -2.44 -5.91
C SER A 226 10.66 -1.40 -4.86
N VAL A 227 10.54 -0.11 -5.21
CA VAL A 227 10.99 1.02 -4.38
C VAL A 227 9.97 2.13 -4.32
N SER A 228 9.55 2.49 -3.11
CA SER A 228 8.63 3.59 -2.87
C SER A 228 9.27 4.94 -3.16
N ARG A 229 8.49 5.87 -3.71
CA ARG A 229 8.94 7.26 -3.89
C ARG A 229 8.87 8.07 -2.62
N VAL A 230 8.01 7.74 -1.65
CA VAL A 230 7.88 8.52 -0.41
C VAL A 230 7.69 7.63 0.80
N GLY A 231 8.04 8.16 1.98
CA GLY A 231 7.86 7.49 3.26
C GLY A 231 9.03 6.59 3.62
N GLN A 232 9.29 6.45 4.91
CA GLN A 232 10.36 5.57 5.42
C GLN A 232 9.97 4.10 5.32
N SER A 233 8.68 3.81 5.54
CA SER A 233 8.11 2.47 5.56
C SER A 233 6.98 2.39 4.56
N ASP A 234 6.94 1.31 3.80
CA ASP A 234 5.86 0.97 2.86
C ASP A 234 4.77 0.07 3.50
N LEU A 235 4.97 -0.36 4.75
CA LEU A 235 4.09 -1.29 5.47
C LEU A 235 3.98 -2.67 4.77
N GLY A 236 5.07 -3.12 4.14
CA GLY A 236 5.18 -4.39 3.44
C GLY A 236 4.58 -4.37 2.03
N ALA A 237 4.23 -3.20 1.51
CA ALA A 237 3.59 -3.06 0.20
C ALA A 237 4.51 -3.55 -0.94
N ASN A 238 5.80 -3.20 -0.93
CA ASN A 238 6.75 -3.61 -1.96
C ASN A 238 6.96 -5.12 -1.96
N ALA A 239 7.05 -5.75 -0.78
CA ALA A 239 7.17 -7.21 -0.67
C ALA A 239 5.96 -7.91 -1.27
N LYS A 240 4.75 -7.51 -0.81
CA LYS A 240 3.49 -8.05 -1.32
C LYS A 240 3.29 -7.81 -2.81
N ARG A 241 3.83 -6.69 -3.34
CA ARG A 241 3.81 -6.38 -4.77
C ARG A 241 4.67 -7.34 -5.56
N LEU A 242 5.90 -7.61 -5.10
CA LEU A 242 6.80 -8.56 -5.75
C LEU A 242 6.25 -10.00 -5.68
N GLU A 243 5.62 -10.40 -4.58
CA GLU A 243 4.95 -11.71 -4.48
C GLU A 243 3.84 -11.85 -5.52
N LYS A 244 2.92 -10.88 -5.60
CA LYS A 244 1.84 -10.87 -6.59
C LYS A 244 2.35 -10.85 -8.03
N LEU A 245 3.41 -10.07 -8.28
CA LEU A 245 4.04 -10.03 -9.60
C LEU A 245 4.64 -11.39 -9.95
N GLY A 246 5.32 -12.04 -9.01
CA GLY A 246 5.87 -13.38 -9.22
C GLY A 246 4.80 -14.43 -9.52
N GLU A 247 3.68 -14.42 -8.79
CA GLU A 247 2.52 -15.28 -9.07
C GLU A 247 1.95 -15.02 -10.47
N ALA A 248 1.79 -13.75 -10.86
CA ALA A 248 1.29 -13.37 -12.18
C ALA A 248 2.25 -13.79 -13.31
N ILE A 249 3.57 -13.67 -13.10
CA ILE A 249 4.60 -14.12 -14.04
C ILE A 249 4.51 -15.64 -14.25
N GLN A 250 4.41 -16.42 -13.18
CA GLN A 250 4.31 -17.88 -13.28
C GLN A 250 3.04 -18.31 -14.01
N ASN A 251 1.91 -17.65 -13.75
CA ASN A 251 0.66 -17.90 -14.46
C ASN A 251 0.75 -17.57 -15.95
N ALA A 252 1.36 -16.43 -16.30
CA ALA A 252 1.57 -16.03 -17.69
C ALA A 252 2.51 -16.99 -18.42
N ALA A 253 3.62 -17.39 -17.79
CA ALA A 253 4.58 -18.34 -18.33
C ALA A 253 3.95 -19.72 -18.57
N GLY A 254 3.12 -20.21 -17.64
CA GLY A 254 2.40 -21.47 -17.78
C GLY A 254 1.41 -21.47 -18.95
N ALA A 255 0.73 -20.34 -19.21
CA ALA A 255 -0.16 -20.19 -20.36
C ALA A 255 0.60 -20.24 -21.70
N THR A 256 1.80 -19.64 -21.77
CA THR A 256 2.63 -19.63 -22.97
C THR A 256 3.22 -21.01 -23.29
N GLY A 257 3.62 -21.79 -22.28
CA GLY A 257 4.13 -23.16 -22.45
C GLY A 257 3.08 -24.20 -22.88
N SER A 258 1.79 -23.85 -22.79
CA SER A 258 0.66 -24.70 -23.20
C SER A 258 0.11 -24.41 -24.61
N ALA A 259 0.74 -23.50 -25.36
CA ALA A 259 0.36 -23.25 -26.76
C ALA A 259 0.87 -24.42 -27.65
N PRO A 260 0.00 -25.06 -28.45
CA PRO A 260 0.35 -26.20 -29.30
C PRO A 260 1.27 -25.83 -30.47
#